data_AF-A0A7C9MYA2-F1
#
_entry.id   AF-A0A7C9MYA2-F1
#
_cell.length_a   1.000
_cell.length_b   1.000
_cell.length_c   1.000
_cell.angle_alpha   90.00
_cell.angle_beta   90.00
_cell.angle_gamma   90.00
#
_symmetry.space_group_name_H-M   'P 1'
#
loop_
_entity.id
_entity.type
_entity.pdbx_description
1 polymer ?
#
loop_
_entity_poly.entity_id
_entity_poly.type
_entity_poly.pdbx_seq_one_letter_code
_entity_poly.pdbx_strand_id
1 'polypeptide(L)'
;MKITVRKIRSKAFDVKTTNRVMDKMYTLQLQMTQADNPLDEDGEDKQVEAYVKEMQDLTHNAIAFLQLTLKLTDDETDKLWDTESAELFEILAYVFQRLMGRSDREIKAEAERQPAKEAEKVDPK
;
A
#
# COMPACT_ATOMS: atom_id res chain seq x y z
N MET A 1 4.43 4.23 -12.92
CA MET A 1 5.66 3.43 -13.20
C MET A 1 5.73 3.07 -14.69
N LYS A 2 6.92 2.99 -15.29
CA LYS A 2 7.08 2.52 -16.69
C LYS A 2 7.61 1.09 -16.73
N ILE A 3 6.90 0.19 -17.43
CA ILE A 3 7.28 -1.22 -17.58
C ILE A 3 7.49 -1.53 -19.07
N THR A 4 8.61 -2.16 -19.43
CA THR A 4 8.87 -2.56 -20.82
C THR A 4 8.87 -4.08 -20.92
N VAL A 5 7.89 -4.65 -21.64
CA VAL A 5 7.83 -6.08 -21.94
C VAL A 5 8.06 -6.29 -23.43
N ARG A 6 9.33 -6.46 -23.82
CA ARG A 6 9.77 -6.50 -25.24
C ARG A 6 9.09 -7.60 -26.07
N LYS A 7 8.68 -8.70 -25.43
CA LYS A 7 7.94 -9.80 -26.09
C LYS A 7 6.52 -9.39 -26.52
N ILE A 8 5.94 -8.34 -25.94
CA ILE A 8 4.60 -7.84 -26.26
C ILE A 8 4.70 -6.63 -27.19
N ARG A 9 5.49 -5.61 -26.82
CA ARG A 9 5.74 -4.44 -27.66
C ARG A 9 7.03 -3.72 -27.27
N SER A 10 7.54 -2.90 -28.19
CA SER A 10 8.76 -2.10 -27.99
C SER A 10 8.57 -0.89 -27.07
N LYS A 11 7.37 -0.26 -27.07
CA LYS A 11 7.06 0.90 -26.23
C LYS A 11 6.71 0.50 -24.80
N ALA A 12 7.23 1.24 -23.82
CA ALA A 12 6.88 1.05 -22.41
C ALA A 12 5.36 1.18 -22.16
N PHE A 13 4.86 0.42 -21.21
CA PHE A 13 3.55 0.60 -20.60
C PHE A 13 3.66 1.62 -19.47
N ASP A 14 2.73 2.55 -19.42
CA ASP A 14 2.56 3.42 -18.27
C ASP A 14 1.55 2.76 -17.34
N VAL A 15 2.03 2.33 -16.18
CA VAL A 15 1.27 1.52 -15.22
C VAL A 15 1.17 2.30 -13.93
N LYS A 16 -0.06 2.53 -13.48
CA LYS A 16 -0.33 3.04 -12.14
C LYS A 16 -0.32 1.89 -11.15
N THR A 17 0.45 2.04 -10.07
CA THR A 17 0.49 1.10 -8.95
C THR A 17 -0.64 1.42 -7.98
N THR A 18 -1.88 1.31 -8.49
CA THR A 18 -3.07 1.57 -7.66
C THR A 18 -3.31 0.41 -6.71
N ASN A 19 -4.04 0.66 -5.62
CA ASN A 19 -4.39 -0.39 -4.66
C ASN A 19 -5.09 -1.58 -5.32
N ARG A 20 -5.96 -1.32 -6.31
CA ARG A 20 -6.63 -2.35 -7.10
C ARG A 20 -5.66 -3.21 -7.92
N VAL A 21 -4.62 -2.59 -8.51
CA VAL A 21 -3.59 -3.32 -9.26
C VAL A 21 -2.72 -4.14 -8.31
N MET A 22 -2.35 -3.56 -7.17
CA MET A 22 -1.52 -4.22 -6.16
C MET A 22 -2.26 -5.41 -5.52
N ASP A 23 -3.54 -5.27 -5.17
CA ASP A 23 -4.37 -6.38 -4.68
C ASP A 23 -4.43 -7.54 -5.67
N LYS A 24 -4.63 -7.25 -6.97
CA LYS A 24 -4.61 -8.28 -8.01
C LYS A 24 -3.25 -8.94 -8.14
N MET A 25 -2.17 -8.17 -7.99
CA MET A 25 -0.82 -8.74 -7.98
C MET A 25 -0.63 -9.70 -6.80
N TYR A 26 -1.01 -9.31 -5.58
CA TYR A 26 -0.91 -10.18 -4.40
C TYR A 26 -1.77 -11.44 -4.55
N THR A 27 -3.00 -11.31 -5.03
CA THR A 27 -3.88 -12.44 -5.32
C THR A 27 -3.21 -13.44 -6.27
N LEU A 28 -2.62 -12.95 -7.37
CA LEU A 28 -1.93 -13.82 -8.33
C LEU A 28 -0.68 -14.47 -7.74
N GLN A 29 0.10 -13.73 -6.94
CA GLN A 29 1.28 -14.27 -6.26
C GLN A 29 0.89 -15.42 -5.33
N LEU A 30 -0.15 -15.25 -4.51
CA LEU A 30 -0.65 -16.32 -3.63
C LEU A 30 -1.12 -17.54 -4.42
N GLN A 31 -1.85 -17.34 -5.51
CA GLN A 31 -2.33 -18.44 -6.36
C GLN A 31 -1.19 -19.21 -7.02
N MET A 32 -0.14 -18.53 -7.48
CA MET A 32 1.02 -19.16 -8.09
C MET A 32 1.81 -19.97 -7.07
N THR A 33 2.03 -19.44 -5.87
CA THR A 33 2.68 -20.17 -4.77
C THR A 33 1.91 -21.44 -4.39
N GLN A 34 0.58 -21.35 -4.29
CA GLN A 34 -0.28 -22.51 -3.97
C GLN A 34 -0.32 -23.56 -5.09
N ALA A 35 -0.21 -23.14 -6.35
CA ALA A 35 -0.20 -24.04 -7.50
C ALA A 35 1.13 -24.79 -7.65
N ASP A 36 2.25 -24.15 -7.32
CA ASP A 36 3.58 -24.74 -7.43
C ASP A 36 3.93 -25.64 -6.24
N ASN A 37 3.31 -25.48 -5.07
CA ASN A 37 3.69 -26.24 -3.88
C ASN A 37 2.50 -26.68 -2.97
N PRO A 38 1.65 -27.65 -3.41
CA PRO A 38 0.45 -28.04 -2.65
C PRO A 38 0.71 -28.87 -1.38
N LEU A 39 1.96 -29.29 -1.09
CA LEU A 39 2.26 -30.28 -0.02
C LEU A 39 3.48 -29.98 0.88
N ASP A 40 4.23 -28.89 0.66
CA ASP A 40 5.39 -28.55 1.51
C ASP A 40 4.98 -27.63 2.67
N GLU A 41 4.66 -28.24 3.81
CA GLU A 41 4.12 -27.52 4.96
C GLU A 41 5.16 -26.74 5.79
N ASP A 42 6.47 -26.84 5.50
CA ASP A 42 7.53 -26.33 6.39
C ASP A 42 8.61 -25.47 5.69
N GLY A 43 8.39 -25.02 4.44
CA GLY A 43 9.39 -24.31 3.62
C GLY A 43 9.37 -22.76 3.69
N GLU A 44 10.46 -22.13 3.21
CA GLU A 44 10.60 -20.66 3.06
C GLU A 44 9.44 -20.02 2.26
N ASP A 45 8.80 -20.79 1.37
CA ASP A 45 7.65 -20.38 0.58
C ASP A 45 6.44 -19.97 1.45
N LYS A 46 6.24 -20.57 2.63
CA LYS A 46 5.16 -20.16 3.55
C LYS A 46 5.40 -18.79 4.17
N GLN A 47 6.66 -18.39 4.37
CA GLN A 47 6.96 -17.05 4.88
C GLN A 47 6.66 -15.99 3.83
N VAL A 48 6.95 -16.28 2.56
CA VAL A 48 6.61 -15.41 1.43
C VAL A 48 5.10 -15.33 1.25
N GLU A 49 4.38 -16.47 1.30
CA GLU A 49 2.91 -16.49 1.22
C GLU A 49 2.27 -15.68 2.35
N ALA A 50 2.71 -15.89 3.59
CA ALA A 50 2.23 -15.14 4.75
C ALA A 50 2.46 -13.63 4.60
N TYR A 51 3.65 -13.23 4.14
CA TYR A 51 3.95 -11.83 3.90
C TYR A 51 3.07 -11.21 2.81
N VAL A 52 2.89 -11.89 1.68
CA VAL A 52 2.02 -11.41 0.59
C VAL A 52 0.57 -11.28 1.06
N LYS A 53 0.09 -12.25 1.84
CA LYS A 53 -1.25 -12.22 2.44
C LYS A 53 -1.40 -11.04 3.41
N GLU A 54 -0.40 -10.80 4.26
CA GLU A 54 -0.42 -9.67 5.19
C GLU A 54 -0.50 -8.33 4.45
N MET A 55 0.23 -8.16 3.35
CA MET A 55 0.16 -6.94 2.53
C MET A 55 -1.22 -6.75 1.88
N GLN A 56 -1.84 -7.84 1.42
CA GLN A 56 -3.21 -7.81 0.89
C GLN A 56 -4.21 -7.42 1.99
N ASP A 57 -4.16 -8.11 3.13
CA ASP A 57 -5.05 -7.87 4.27
C ASP A 57 -4.88 -6.44 4.80
N LEU A 58 -3.66 -5.92 4.87
CA LEU A 58 -3.39 -4.54 5.28
C LEU A 58 -4.09 -3.53 4.36
N THR A 59 -4.03 -3.73 3.05
CA THR A 59 -4.68 -2.85 2.07
C THR A 59 -6.20 -2.88 2.25
N HIS A 60 -6.78 -4.08 2.40
CA HIS A 60 -8.22 -4.26 2.59
C HIS A 60 -8.69 -3.61 3.90
N ASN A 61 -7.96 -3.86 4.99
CA ASN A 61 -8.29 -3.34 6.30
C ASN A 61 -8.15 -1.81 6.36
N ALA A 62 -7.16 -1.23 5.68
CA ALA A 62 -7.01 0.22 5.56
C ALA A 62 -8.24 0.86 4.89
N ILE A 63 -8.67 0.32 3.74
CA ILE A 63 -9.84 0.82 3.00
C ILE A 63 -11.11 0.63 3.83
N ALA A 64 -11.32 -0.55 4.42
CA ALA A 64 -12.48 -0.84 5.26
C ALA A 64 -12.55 0.08 6.49
N PHE A 65 -11.41 0.35 7.13
CA PHE A 65 -11.32 1.28 8.24
C PHE A 65 -11.70 2.71 7.81
N LEU A 66 -11.20 3.19 6.67
CA LEU A 66 -11.53 4.52 6.15
C LEU A 66 -13.02 4.62 5.78
N GLN A 67 -13.58 3.59 5.14
CA GLN A 67 -15.00 3.50 4.82
C GLN A 67 -15.85 3.58 6.10
N LEU A 68 -15.50 2.80 7.13
CA LEU A 68 -16.21 2.80 8.41
C LEU A 68 -16.13 4.14 9.14
N THR A 69 -14.94 4.73 9.17
CA THR A 69 -14.62 5.94 9.95
C THR A 69 -15.21 7.18 9.31
N LEU A 70 -15.06 7.33 8.00
CA LEU A 70 -15.51 8.51 7.25
C LEU A 70 -16.92 8.36 6.67
N LYS A 71 -17.54 7.18 6.81
CA LYS A 71 -18.86 6.84 6.23
C LYS A 71 -18.87 7.02 4.72
N LEU A 72 -17.82 6.54 4.06
CA LEU A 72 -17.67 6.64 2.61
C LEU A 72 -18.77 5.85 1.90
N THR A 73 -19.27 6.43 0.82
CA THR A 73 -20.08 5.73 -0.17
C THR A 73 -19.26 4.71 -0.96
N ASP A 74 -19.92 3.84 -1.72
CA ASP A 74 -19.24 2.88 -2.59
C ASP A 74 -18.37 3.60 -3.64
N ASP A 75 -18.90 4.66 -4.26
CA ASP A 75 -18.15 5.49 -5.23
C ASP A 75 -16.90 6.13 -4.61
N GLU A 76 -16.96 6.56 -3.35
CA GLU A 76 -15.81 7.12 -2.63
C GLU A 76 -14.82 6.04 -2.22
N THR A 77 -15.31 4.84 -1.88
CA THR A 77 -14.48 3.68 -1.58
C THR A 77 -13.74 3.21 -2.83
N ASP A 78 -14.40 3.22 -3.99
CA ASP A 78 -13.77 2.89 -5.28
C ASP A 78 -12.65 3.86 -5.65
N LYS A 79 -12.75 5.13 -5.27
CA LYS A 79 -11.65 6.09 -5.45
C LYS A 79 -10.41 5.69 -4.64
N LEU A 80 -10.57 5.14 -3.43
CA LEU A 80 -9.44 4.63 -2.63
C LEU A 80 -8.78 3.41 -3.28
N TRP A 81 -9.55 2.57 -3.98
CA TRP A 81 -9.00 1.47 -4.75
C TRP A 81 -8.17 1.93 -5.96
N ASP A 82 -8.51 3.08 -6.52
CA ASP A 82 -7.88 3.63 -7.72
C ASP A 82 -6.76 4.65 -7.43
N THR A 83 -6.53 4.99 -6.15
CA THR A 83 -5.36 5.77 -5.73
C THR A 83 -4.09 4.91 -5.68
N GLU A 84 -2.93 5.56 -5.73
CA GLU A 84 -1.66 4.87 -5.51
C GLU A 84 -1.53 4.41 -4.04
N SER A 85 -0.83 3.30 -3.80
CA SER A 85 -0.74 2.75 -2.44
C SER A 85 -0.11 3.71 -1.43
N ALA A 86 0.87 4.52 -1.83
CA ALA A 86 1.45 5.53 -0.96
C ALA A 86 0.39 6.55 -0.48
N GLU A 87 -0.47 7.01 -1.40
CA GLU A 87 -1.53 7.98 -1.10
C GLU A 87 -2.56 7.39 -0.12
N LEU A 88 -2.90 6.10 -0.24
CA LEU A 88 -3.79 5.43 0.71
C LEU A 88 -3.23 5.46 2.14
N PHE A 89 -1.94 5.17 2.30
CA PHE A 89 -1.30 5.18 3.62
C PHE A 89 -1.15 6.60 4.19
N GLU A 90 -0.96 7.61 3.34
CA GLU A 90 -0.98 9.02 3.76
C GLU A 90 -2.37 9.43 4.28
N ILE A 91 -3.43 9.06 3.57
CA ILE A 91 -4.82 9.30 4.00
C ILE A 91 -5.09 8.59 5.34
N LEU A 92 -4.68 7.33 5.45
CA LEU A 92 -4.83 6.54 6.67
C LEU A 92 -4.12 7.20 7.86
N ALA A 93 -2.86 7.60 7.68
CA ALA A 93 -2.08 8.27 8.70
C ALA A 93 -2.73 9.60 9.14
N TYR A 94 -3.22 10.40 8.19
CA TYR A 94 -3.96 11.62 8.50
C TYR A 94 -5.19 11.34 9.36
N VAL A 95 -6.01 10.35 8.98
CA VAL A 95 -7.22 9.99 9.74
C VAL A 95 -6.85 9.50 11.16
N PHE A 96 -5.80 8.69 11.31
CA PHE A 96 -5.32 8.28 12.64
C PHE A 96 -4.93 9.48 13.51
N GLN A 97 -4.20 10.44 12.96
CA GLN A 97 -3.80 11.64 13.71
C GLN A 97 -5.02 12.48 14.13
N ARG A 98 -6.02 12.63 13.24
CA ARG A 98 -7.27 13.33 13.58
C ARG A 98 -8.06 12.63 14.67
N LEU A 99 -8.14 11.29 14.64
CA LEU A 99 -8.79 10.50 15.69
C LEU A 99 -8.04 10.58 17.03
N MET A 100 -6.72 10.76 17.02
CA MET A 100 -5.92 11.05 18.21
C MET A 100 -6.07 12.50 18.72
N GLY A 101 -6.98 13.28 18.12
CA GLY A 101 -7.30 14.64 18.54
C GLY A 101 -6.34 15.70 17.98
N ARG A 102 -5.38 15.33 17.12
CA ARG A 102 -4.47 16.31 16.51
C ARG A 102 -5.20 17.14 15.47
N SER A 103 -4.94 18.43 15.46
CA SER A 103 -5.44 19.37 14.46
C SER A 103 -4.66 19.30 13.15
N ASP A 104 -5.27 19.75 12.05
CA ASP A 104 -4.61 19.84 10.73
C ASP A 104 -3.32 20.67 10.78
N ARG A 105 -3.27 21.67 11.67
CA ARG A 105 -2.08 22.51 11.86
C ARG A 105 -0.93 21.73 12.50
N GLU A 106 -1.23 20.91 13.50
CA GLU A 106 -0.22 20.08 14.17
C GLU A 106 0.30 18.98 13.25
N ILE A 107 -0.58 18.37 12.46
CA ILE A 107 -0.21 17.33 11.49
C ILE A 107 0.72 17.91 10.42
N LYS A 108 0.39 19.07 9.84
CA LYS A 108 1.24 19.73 8.84
C LYS A 108 2.61 20.12 9.41
N ALA A 109 2.62 20.69 10.62
CA ALA A 109 3.86 21.09 11.28
C ALA A 109 4.79 19.88 11.57
N GLU A 110 4.24 18.69 11.80
CA GLU A 110 5.03 17.47 11.98
C GLU A 110 5.55 16.90 10.66
N ALA A 111 4.72 16.89 9.62
CA ALA A 111 5.12 16.47 8.27
C ALA A 111 6.26 17.35 7.72
N GLU A 112 6.26 18.65 8.02
CA GLU A 112 7.33 19.58 7.65
C GLU A 112 8.61 19.42 8.50
N ARG A 113 8.50 18.88 9.71
CA ARG A 113 9.65 18.64 10.61
C ARG A 113 10.37 17.31 10.34
N GLN A 114 9.69 16.30 9.79
CA GLN A 114 10.30 15.02 9.43
C GLN A 114 11.45 15.13 8.41
N PRO A 115 11.34 15.87 7.29
CA PRO A 115 12.46 16.05 6.35
C PRO A 115 13.64 16.81 6.97
N ALA A 116 13.41 17.70 7.94
CA ALA A 116 14.47 18.43 8.64
C ALA A 116 15.28 17.53 9.59
N LYS A 117 14.65 16.53 10.22
CA LYS A 117 15.32 15.59 11.13
C LYS A 117 16.10 14.49 10.41
N GLU A 118 15.73 14.14 9.17
CA GLU A 118 16.51 13.20 8.36
C GLU A 118 17.77 13.86 7.79
N ALA A 119 17.73 15.14 7.42
CA ALA A 119 18.90 15.90 7.00
C ALA A 119 19.94 16.08 8.14
N GLU A 120 19.50 16.18 9.40
CA GLU A 120 20.38 16.34 10.56
C GLU A 120 21.05 15.01 10.99
N LYS A 121 20.50 13.85 10.61
CA LYS A 121 21.08 12.53 10.93
C LYS A 121 22.17 12.05 9.97
N VAL A 122 22.37 12.72 8.84
CA VAL A 122 23.37 12.34 7.83
C VAL A 122 24.75 12.96 8.09
N ASP A 123 24.87 13.89 9.04
CA ASP A 123 26.16 14.44 9.47
C ASP A 123 26.49 14.11 10.95
N PRO A 124 27.04 12.92 11.24
CA PRO A 124 28.00 12.77 12.31
C PRO A 124 29.41 12.72 11.71
N LYS A 125 30.18 13.77 12.02
CA LYS A 125 31.62 13.91 11.77
C LYS A 125 32.43 12.67 12.16
#